data_AF-A0A2E9QV75-F1
#
_entry.id   AF-A0A2E9QV75-F1
#
_cell.length_a   1.000
_cell.length_b   1.000
_cell.length_c   1.000
_cell.angle_alpha   90.00
_cell.angle_beta   90.00
_cell.angle_gamma   90.00
#
_symmetry.space_group_name_H-M   'P 1'
#
loop_
_entity.id
_entity.type
_entity.pdbx_description
1 polymer ?
#
loop_
_entity_poly.entity_id
_entity_poly.type
_entity_poly.pdbx_seq_one_letter_code
_entity_poly.pdbx_strand_id
1 'polypeptide(L)'
;MNPLNLAAAAEGIPSLRAILITAMPDCMLFDAYLPGDSEVNQDDIEDAAAFFGDLIRANRETLKLFGSWSSNIQFTVESDELLYSVWGLRSDFVIGFVFDAGVPSGMIRHFTRRMYLDLQQQIEHMGGNIEAPEELVLFEEPEAPEEQPRGVELLEYLRIYAPDPHASMFRISVKTGIPVEELENPSNLSGEDVTLIEQAVCDILGIDNIDDL
;
A
#
# COMPACT_ATOMS: atom_id res chain seq x y z
N MET A 1 -0.90 17.42 16.75
CA MET A 1 -0.80 16.10 16.11
C MET A 1 0.11 15.25 16.97
N ASN A 2 -0.28 14.01 17.29
CA ASN A 2 0.69 13.06 17.83
C ASN A 2 1.62 12.68 16.67
N PRO A 3 2.95 12.81 16.81
CA PRO A 3 3.87 12.39 15.77
C PRO A 3 3.77 10.87 15.58
N LEU A 4 4.02 10.40 14.36
CA LEU A 4 4.08 8.97 14.08
C LEU A 4 5.23 8.35 14.86
N ASN A 5 5.04 7.16 15.39
CA ASN A 5 6.08 6.46 16.13
C ASN A 5 6.94 5.62 15.18
N LEU A 6 7.63 6.31 14.27
CA LEU A 6 8.47 5.67 13.25
C LEU A 6 9.63 4.88 13.86
N ALA A 7 10.13 5.33 15.01
CA ALA A 7 11.18 4.62 15.74
C ALA A 7 10.71 3.25 16.27
N ALA A 8 9.46 3.14 16.73
CA ALA A 8 8.88 1.85 17.12
C ALA A 8 8.69 0.92 15.92
N ALA A 9 8.22 1.45 14.78
CA ALA A 9 8.08 0.66 13.55
C ALA A 9 9.44 0.08 13.09
N ALA A 10 10.51 0.90 13.20
CA ALA A 10 11.89 0.54 12.87
C ALA A 10 12.54 -0.46 13.85
N GLU A 11 11.93 -0.74 15.01
CA GLU A 11 12.57 -1.50 16.07
C GLU A 11 12.89 -2.95 15.64
N GLY A 12 14.13 -3.37 15.92
CA GLY A 12 14.60 -4.73 15.60
C GLY A 12 14.94 -4.97 14.13
N ILE A 13 15.03 -3.92 13.29
CA ILE A 13 15.43 -4.03 11.89
C ILE A 13 16.82 -3.38 11.70
N PRO A 14 17.92 -4.13 11.88
CA PRO A 14 19.27 -3.55 11.91
C PRO A 14 19.75 -2.99 10.58
N SER A 15 19.14 -3.42 9.47
CA SER A 15 19.54 -3.03 8.11
C SER A 15 18.71 -1.88 7.54
N LEU A 16 17.79 -1.32 8.33
CA LEU A 16 16.96 -0.19 7.92
C LEU A 16 17.75 1.12 8.09
N ARG A 17 17.84 1.89 7.02
CA ARG A 17 18.54 3.17 6.94
C ARG A 17 17.62 4.37 7.05
N ALA A 18 16.38 4.25 6.57
CA ALA A 18 15.40 5.32 6.69
C ALA A 18 13.96 4.81 6.51
N ILE A 19 13.02 5.54 7.12
CA ILE A 19 11.60 5.51 6.76
C ILE A 19 11.21 6.94 6.40
N LEU A 20 10.65 7.16 5.22
CA LEU A 20 10.18 8.47 4.76
C LEU A 20 8.68 8.39 4.51
N ILE A 21 7.91 9.30 5.09
CA ILE A 21 6.49 9.43 4.82
C ILE A 21 6.30 10.71 4.04
N THR A 22 5.72 10.57 2.86
CA THR A 22 5.47 11.66 1.92
C THR A 22 3.99 11.90 1.85
N ALA A 23 3.55 13.14 2.06
CA ALA A 23 2.18 13.56 1.84
C ALA A 23 1.91 13.78 0.35
N MET A 24 0.79 13.27 -0.13
CA MET A 24 0.26 13.45 -1.47
C MET A 24 -0.88 14.49 -1.44
N PRO A 25 -1.15 15.21 -2.55
CA PRO A 25 -0.52 15.08 -3.87
C PRO A 25 0.77 15.89 -4.02
N ASP A 26 1.10 16.76 -3.07
CA ASP A 26 2.18 17.75 -3.19
C ASP A 26 3.60 17.17 -3.08
N CYS A 27 3.71 15.86 -2.79
CA CYS A 27 4.97 15.13 -2.67
C CYS A 27 5.91 15.76 -1.62
N MET A 28 5.35 16.23 -0.51
CA MET A 28 6.11 16.85 0.58
C MET A 28 6.46 15.84 1.66
N LEU A 29 7.64 15.95 2.27
CA LEU A 29 7.99 15.15 3.44
C LEU A 29 7.04 15.47 4.60
N PHE A 30 6.32 14.46 5.07
CA PHE A 30 5.43 14.54 6.22
C PHE A 30 6.15 14.18 7.52
N ASP A 31 6.88 13.05 7.52
CA ASP A 31 7.65 12.57 8.66
C ASP A 31 8.81 11.68 8.18
N ALA A 32 9.87 11.59 8.97
CA ALA A 32 11.05 10.79 8.65
C ALA A 32 11.67 10.13 9.88
N TYR A 33 12.08 8.88 9.71
CA TYR A 33 12.98 8.21 10.62
C TYR A 33 14.34 8.04 9.96
N LEU A 34 15.37 8.47 10.68
CA LEU A 34 16.77 8.19 10.39
C LEU A 34 17.40 7.65 11.67
N PRO A 35 18.26 6.63 11.59
CA PRO A 35 19.16 6.26 12.68
C PRO A 35 19.97 7.48 13.14
N GLY A 36 20.20 7.59 14.45
CA GLY A 36 20.85 8.78 15.05
C GLY A 36 22.30 9.03 14.63
N ASP A 37 22.91 8.10 13.91
CA ASP A 37 24.24 8.17 13.30
C ASP A 37 24.22 8.50 11.79
N SER A 38 23.05 8.80 11.23
CA SER A 38 22.91 9.17 9.82
C SER A 38 23.46 10.57 9.53
N GLU A 39 24.41 10.69 8.58
CA GLU A 39 24.97 11.97 8.12
C GLU A 39 24.17 12.60 6.96
N VAL A 40 22.95 12.12 6.70
CA VAL A 40 22.12 12.59 5.57
C VAL A 40 21.59 14.00 5.85
N ASN A 41 21.75 14.92 4.89
CA ASN A 41 21.24 16.28 5.00
C ASN A 41 19.70 16.30 4.89
N GLN A 42 19.06 17.26 5.56
CA GLN A 42 17.60 17.43 5.51
C GLN A 42 17.10 17.66 4.07
N ASP A 43 17.81 18.48 3.28
CA ASP A 43 17.43 18.76 1.89
C ASP A 43 17.39 17.47 1.05
N ASP A 44 18.36 16.57 1.25
CA ASP A 44 18.43 15.29 0.51
C ASP A 44 17.24 14.38 0.84
N ILE A 45 16.70 14.49 2.05
CA ILE A 45 15.56 13.68 2.52
C ILE A 45 14.26 14.23 1.96
N GLU A 46 14.10 15.55 1.94
CA GLU A 46 12.96 16.22 1.33
C GLU A 46 12.91 15.91 -0.17
N ASP A 47 14.07 15.97 -0.86
CA ASP A 47 14.19 15.58 -2.26
C ASP A 47 13.83 14.09 -2.47
N ALA A 48 14.34 13.19 -1.63
CA ALA A 48 14.02 11.76 -1.70
C ALA A 48 12.52 11.48 -1.53
N ALA A 49 11.87 12.16 -0.57
CA ALA A 49 10.43 12.07 -0.36
C ALA A 49 9.66 12.56 -1.59
N ALA A 50 10.06 13.70 -2.17
CA ALA A 50 9.44 14.22 -3.39
C ALA A 50 9.55 13.22 -4.55
N PHE A 51 10.73 12.62 -4.76
CA PHE A 51 10.93 11.59 -5.78
C PHE A 51 10.07 10.34 -5.54
N PHE A 52 9.88 9.91 -4.29
CA PHE A 52 9.03 8.77 -3.97
C PHE A 52 7.56 9.04 -4.28
N GLY A 53 7.06 10.25 -3.95
CA GLY A 53 5.72 10.69 -4.31
C GLY A 53 5.51 10.69 -5.83
N ASP A 54 6.45 11.28 -6.57
CA ASP A 54 6.41 11.30 -8.04
C ASP A 54 6.46 9.90 -8.67
N LEU A 55 7.25 8.98 -8.10
CA LEU A 55 7.33 7.61 -8.57
C LEU A 55 5.97 6.91 -8.48
N ILE A 56 5.30 7.00 -7.33
CA ILE A 56 3.96 6.40 -7.15
C ILE A 56 2.94 7.06 -8.07
N ARG A 57 2.97 8.40 -8.18
CA ARG A 57 2.05 9.15 -9.04
C ARG A 57 2.17 8.77 -10.51
N ALA A 58 3.39 8.78 -11.06
CA ALA A 58 3.64 8.43 -12.46
C ALA A 58 3.22 6.99 -12.78
N ASN A 59 3.46 6.07 -11.85
CA ASN A 59 3.08 4.68 -12.02
C ASN A 59 1.58 4.45 -11.86
N ARG A 60 0.91 5.18 -10.97
CA ARG A 60 -0.55 5.15 -10.85
C ARG A 60 -1.19 5.52 -12.19
N GLU A 61 -0.76 6.61 -12.81
CA GLU A 61 -1.25 7.01 -14.14
C GLU A 61 -0.92 5.97 -15.22
N THR A 62 0.26 5.35 -15.16
CA THR A 62 0.62 4.26 -16.08
C THR A 62 -0.32 3.06 -15.93
N LEU A 63 -0.60 2.62 -14.71
CA LEU A 63 -1.50 1.50 -14.43
C LEU A 63 -2.94 1.79 -14.86
N LYS A 64 -3.41 3.03 -14.69
CA LYS A 64 -4.71 3.50 -15.22
C LYS A 64 -4.82 3.28 -16.73
N LEU A 65 -3.78 3.65 -17.48
CA LEU A 65 -3.77 3.49 -18.94
C LEU A 65 -3.86 2.02 -19.38
N PHE A 66 -3.39 1.09 -18.55
CA PHE A 66 -3.47 -0.35 -18.81
C PHE A 66 -4.69 -1.03 -18.17
N GLY A 67 -5.63 -0.27 -17.60
CA GLY A 67 -6.83 -0.80 -16.95
C GLY A 67 -6.54 -1.68 -15.73
N SER A 68 -5.33 -1.62 -15.18
CA SER A 68 -4.86 -2.44 -14.05
C SER A 68 -4.71 -1.56 -12.80
N TRP A 69 -5.76 -0.81 -12.47
CA TRP A 69 -5.78 0.09 -11.32
C TRP A 69 -5.68 -0.74 -10.02
N SER A 70 -4.66 -0.46 -9.21
CA SER A 70 -4.51 -0.97 -7.85
C SER A 70 -4.24 0.20 -6.90
N SER A 71 -4.91 0.21 -5.75
CA SER A 71 -4.62 1.15 -4.66
C SER A 71 -3.27 0.83 -3.98
N ASN A 72 -2.84 -0.43 -4.09
CA ASN A 72 -1.65 -0.98 -3.46
C ASN A 72 -0.46 -0.99 -4.42
N ILE A 73 -0.02 0.21 -4.79
CA ILE A 73 1.15 0.37 -5.65
C ILE A 73 2.42 0.21 -4.82
N GLN A 74 3.27 -0.71 -5.22
CA GLN A 74 4.53 -1.01 -4.56
C GLN A 74 5.67 -1.03 -5.57
N PHE A 75 6.76 -0.35 -5.22
CA PHE A 75 8.01 -0.39 -5.96
C PHE A 75 9.12 -0.87 -5.06
N THR A 76 10.03 -1.64 -5.65
CA THR A 76 11.31 -1.96 -5.05
C THR A 76 12.37 -1.66 -6.08
N VAL A 77 13.38 -0.89 -5.68
CA VAL A 77 14.55 -0.62 -6.50
C VAL A 77 15.76 -1.09 -5.72
N GLU A 78 16.59 -1.86 -6.42
CA GLU A 78 17.82 -2.42 -5.90
C GLU A 78 18.99 -1.76 -6.63
N SER A 79 19.94 -1.27 -5.84
CA SER A 79 21.24 -0.77 -6.29
C SER A 79 22.35 -1.56 -5.61
N ASP A 80 23.60 -1.32 -6.00
CA ASP A 80 24.76 -2.02 -5.42
C ASP A 80 24.95 -1.72 -3.92
N GLU A 81 24.45 -0.58 -3.43
CA GLU A 81 24.67 -0.12 -2.05
C GLU A 81 23.38 -0.08 -1.21
N LEU A 82 22.27 0.28 -1.84
CA LEU A 82 20.99 0.46 -1.18
C LEU A 82 19.88 -0.29 -1.90
N LEU A 83 18.89 -0.70 -1.11
CA LEU A 83 17.61 -1.16 -1.63
C LEU A 83 16.52 -0.33 -1.00
N TYR A 84 15.66 0.27 -1.82
CA TYR A 84 14.53 1.01 -1.32
C TYR A 84 13.21 0.43 -1.82
N SER A 85 12.20 0.46 -0.94
CA SER A 85 10.85 0.05 -1.27
C SER A 85 9.89 1.19 -1.00
N VAL A 86 9.08 1.53 -1.99
CA VAL A 86 8.13 2.64 -1.95
C VAL A 86 6.72 2.09 -2.08
N TRP A 87 5.87 2.36 -1.10
CA TRP A 87 4.53 1.82 -1.00
C TRP A 87 3.54 2.98 -0.94
N GLY A 88 2.50 2.95 -1.78
CA GLY A 88 1.34 3.81 -1.57
C GLY A 88 0.66 3.43 -0.26
N LEU A 89 0.33 4.43 0.55
CA LEU A 89 -0.49 4.27 1.75
C LEU A 89 -1.71 5.15 1.59
N ARG A 90 -2.86 4.51 1.32
CA ARG A 90 -4.08 5.22 0.88
C ARG A 90 -3.77 6.10 -0.34
N SER A 91 -4.61 7.10 -0.58
CA SER A 91 -4.39 8.13 -1.60
C SER A 91 -3.46 9.25 -1.17
N ASP A 92 -3.35 9.45 0.14
CA ASP A 92 -2.86 10.69 0.73
C ASP A 92 -1.40 10.58 1.17
N PHE A 93 -0.84 9.36 1.23
CA PHE A 93 0.53 9.14 1.66
C PHE A 93 1.29 8.13 0.80
N VAL A 94 2.60 8.27 0.82
CA VAL A 94 3.57 7.31 0.29
C VAL A 94 4.59 7.03 1.38
N ILE A 95 4.93 5.76 1.58
CA ILE A 95 5.97 5.35 2.53
C ILE A 95 7.16 4.79 1.75
N GLY A 96 8.33 5.39 1.95
CA GLY A 96 9.61 4.89 1.48
C GLY A 96 10.38 4.22 2.60
N PHE A 97 10.87 3.01 2.37
CA PHE A 97 11.75 2.28 3.27
C PHE A 97 13.10 2.10 2.58
N VAL A 98 14.19 2.47 3.24
CA VAL A 98 15.55 2.36 2.70
C VAL A 98 16.34 1.34 3.52
N PHE A 99 16.97 0.38 2.86
CA PHE A 99 17.75 -0.69 3.45
C PHE A 99 19.15 -0.77 2.84
N ASP A 100 20.08 -1.42 3.54
CA ASP A 100 21.35 -1.85 2.95
C ASP A 100 21.14 -2.92 1.87
N ALA A 101 21.94 -2.90 0.79
CA ALA A 101 21.88 -3.89 -0.30
C ALA A 101 22.19 -5.34 0.12
N GLY A 102 22.73 -5.56 1.32
CA GLY A 102 23.06 -6.90 1.83
C GLY A 102 21.87 -7.72 2.35
N VAL A 103 20.66 -7.16 2.36
CA VAL A 103 19.47 -7.82 2.93
C VAL A 103 18.79 -8.70 1.88
N PRO A 104 18.50 -9.98 2.16
CA PRO A 104 17.73 -10.81 1.25
C PRO A 104 16.34 -10.21 0.96
N SER A 105 15.95 -10.15 -0.31
CA SER A 105 14.70 -9.51 -0.74
C SER A 105 13.43 -10.03 -0.04
N GLY A 106 13.39 -11.32 0.32
CA GLY A 106 12.29 -11.89 1.12
C GLY A 106 12.17 -11.29 2.52
N MET A 107 13.29 -10.97 3.17
CA MET A 107 13.31 -10.30 4.47
C MET A 107 12.88 -8.85 4.36
N ILE A 108 13.27 -8.17 3.28
CA ILE A 108 12.84 -6.79 3.01
C ILE A 108 11.34 -6.74 2.88
N ARG A 109 10.75 -7.60 2.05
CA ARG A 109 9.28 -7.68 1.91
C ARG A 109 8.60 -7.95 3.25
N HIS A 110 9.16 -8.82 4.07
CA HIS A 110 8.63 -9.10 5.41
C HIS A 110 8.69 -7.88 6.33
N PHE A 111 9.85 -7.22 6.42
CA PHE A 111 10.04 -6.03 7.26
C PHE A 111 9.17 -4.85 6.79
N THR A 112 9.17 -4.60 5.49
CA THR A 112 8.34 -3.55 4.88
C THR A 112 6.87 -3.80 5.15
N ARG A 113 6.36 -5.03 4.97
CA ARG A 113 4.96 -5.34 5.28
C ARG A 113 4.63 -5.12 6.76
N ARG A 114 5.50 -5.57 7.67
CA ARG A 114 5.31 -5.39 9.11
C ARG A 114 5.21 -3.91 9.48
N MET A 115 6.14 -3.09 9.00
CA MET A 115 6.16 -1.65 9.24
C MET A 115 4.97 -0.95 8.58
N TYR A 116 4.62 -1.34 7.36
CA TYR A 116 3.49 -0.78 6.63
C TYR A 116 2.19 -0.95 7.41
N LEU A 117 1.89 -2.15 7.92
CA LEU A 117 0.68 -2.41 8.70
C LEU A 117 0.62 -1.59 10.00
N ASP A 118 1.75 -1.47 10.71
CA ASP A 118 1.86 -0.65 11.92
C ASP A 118 1.63 0.84 11.62
N LEU A 119 2.31 1.37 10.60
CA LEU A 119 2.17 2.77 10.20
C LEU A 119 0.79 3.11 9.63
N GLN A 120 0.19 2.19 8.89
CA GLN A 120 -1.18 2.31 8.41
C GLN A 120 -2.13 2.47 9.60
N GLN A 121 -2.03 1.58 10.59
CA GLN A 121 -2.85 1.66 11.79
C GLN A 121 -2.66 2.99 12.52
N GLN A 122 -1.42 3.46 12.68
CA GLN A 122 -1.15 4.75 13.32
C GLN A 122 -1.78 5.94 12.55
N ILE A 123 -1.72 5.92 11.21
CA ILE A 123 -2.30 6.96 10.35
C ILE A 123 -3.84 6.94 10.38
N GLU A 124 -4.46 5.77 10.41
CA GLU A 124 -5.91 5.63 10.57
C GLU A 124 -6.41 6.20 11.91
N HIS A 125 -5.68 5.93 13.00
CA HIS A 125 -5.99 6.51 14.30
C HIS A 125 -5.84 8.04 14.35
N MET A 126 -4.97 8.61 13.51
CA MET A 126 -4.87 10.08 13.34
C MET A 126 -6.02 10.64 12.50
N GLY A 127 -6.40 9.96 11.42
CA GLY A 127 -7.48 10.37 10.52
C GLY A 127 -8.87 10.27 11.15
N GLY A 128 -9.09 9.33 12.07
CA GLY A 128 -10.35 9.16 12.80
C GLY A 128 -10.70 10.28 13.80
N ASN A 129 -9.80 11.25 14.01
CA ASN A 129 -9.97 12.40 14.91
C ASN A 129 -10.10 13.76 14.18
N ILE A 130 -10.22 13.74 12.85
CA ILE A 130 -10.45 14.95 12.05
C ILE A 130 -11.93 14.97 11.63
N GLU A 131 -12.79 15.58 12.45
CA GLU A 131 -14.03 16.14 11.92
C GLU A 131 -13.60 17.20 10.89
N ALA A 132 -13.94 16.99 9.62
CA ALA A 132 -13.63 17.92 8.54
C ALA A 132 -14.12 19.33 8.93
N PRO A 133 -13.26 20.38 8.87
CA PRO A 133 -13.71 21.74 9.11
C PRO A 133 -14.68 22.16 8.00
N GLU A 134 -15.91 22.56 8.36
CA GLU A 134 -17.00 22.92 7.44
C GLU A 134 -16.77 24.19 6.57
N GLU A 135 -15.60 24.84 6.61
CA GLU A 135 -15.39 26.08 5.86
C GLU A 135 -13.99 26.14 5.23
N LEU A 136 -13.89 25.80 3.94
CA LEU A 136 -13.00 26.39 2.93
C LEU A 136 -13.21 25.71 1.56
N VAL A 137 -14.35 25.99 0.92
CA VAL A 137 -14.61 25.63 -0.48
C VAL A 137 -14.14 26.80 -1.36
N LEU A 138 -12.96 26.71 -1.98
CA LEU A 138 -12.59 27.53 -3.17
C LEU A 138 -11.31 27.06 -3.90
N PHE A 139 -10.95 25.80 -3.78
CA PHE A 139 -10.07 25.11 -4.72
C PHE A 139 -10.83 23.88 -5.19
N GLU A 140 -10.80 23.59 -6.49
CA GLU A 140 -11.35 22.35 -7.04
C GLU A 140 -10.80 21.20 -6.20
N GLU A 141 -11.68 20.51 -5.47
CA GLU A 141 -11.32 19.37 -4.64
C GLU A 141 -10.50 18.42 -5.51
N PRO A 142 -9.29 18.00 -5.09
CA PRO A 142 -8.68 16.85 -5.73
C PRO A 142 -9.70 15.72 -5.63
N GLU A 143 -10.11 15.17 -6.78
CA GLU A 143 -11.10 14.09 -6.84
C GLU A 143 -10.79 13.10 -5.71
N ALA A 144 -11.75 12.96 -4.79
CA ALA A 144 -11.65 12.01 -3.70
C ALA A 144 -11.17 10.67 -4.29
N PRO A 145 -10.23 9.97 -3.63
CA PRO A 145 -9.74 8.72 -4.16
C PRO A 145 -10.91 7.77 -4.39
N GLU A 146 -11.18 7.43 -5.64
CA GLU A 146 -12.16 6.41 -5.96
C GLU A 146 -11.67 5.10 -5.32
N GLU A 147 -12.34 4.70 -4.23
CA GLU A 147 -12.09 3.43 -3.55
C GLU A 147 -12.20 2.30 -4.59
N GLN A 148 -11.14 1.51 -4.70
CA GLN A 148 -11.08 0.40 -5.64
C GLN A 148 -12.28 -0.53 -5.38
N PRO A 149 -13.04 -0.95 -6.41
CA PRO A 149 -14.17 -1.84 -6.20
C PRO A 149 -13.73 -3.09 -5.44
N ARG A 150 -14.37 -3.39 -4.30
CA ARG A 150 -13.99 -4.45 -3.36
C ARG A 150 -13.74 -5.81 -4.01
N GLY A 151 -14.47 -6.16 -5.07
CA GLY A 151 -14.24 -7.39 -5.83
C GLY A 151 -12.84 -7.48 -6.46
N VAL A 152 -12.26 -6.35 -6.87
CA VAL A 152 -10.90 -6.28 -7.42
C VAL A 152 -9.89 -6.56 -6.31
N GLU A 153 -10.05 -5.92 -5.15
CA GLU A 153 -9.19 -6.08 -3.99
C GLU A 153 -9.13 -7.54 -3.52
N LEU A 154 -10.30 -8.18 -3.37
CA LEU A 154 -10.41 -9.57 -2.92
C LEU A 154 -9.68 -10.56 -3.86
N LEU A 155 -9.81 -10.36 -5.17
CA LEU A 155 -9.20 -11.25 -6.16
C LEU A 155 -7.70 -10.98 -6.33
N GLU A 156 -7.25 -9.73 -6.20
CA GLU A 156 -5.83 -9.38 -6.15
C GLU A 156 -5.17 -10.00 -4.92
N TYR A 157 -5.82 -9.87 -3.75
CA TYR A 157 -5.40 -10.50 -2.51
C TYR A 157 -5.25 -12.01 -2.67
N LEU A 158 -6.28 -12.67 -3.22
CA LEU A 158 -6.23 -14.10 -3.48
C LEU A 158 -5.09 -14.50 -4.41
N ARG A 159 -4.80 -13.73 -5.47
CA ARG A 159 -3.69 -14.03 -6.40
C ARG A 159 -2.33 -13.97 -5.71
N ILE A 160 -2.17 -13.08 -4.74
CA ILE A 160 -0.92 -12.91 -4.00
C ILE A 160 -0.75 -14.02 -2.96
N TYR A 161 -1.82 -14.38 -2.25
CA TYR A 161 -1.76 -15.22 -1.05
C TYR A 161 -2.25 -16.66 -1.22
N ALA A 162 -2.89 -17.01 -2.35
CA ALA A 162 -3.36 -18.36 -2.57
C ALA A 162 -2.18 -19.37 -2.61
N PRO A 163 -2.35 -20.55 -2.00
CA PRO A 163 -1.36 -21.63 -2.08
C PRO A 163 -1.03 -22.06 -3.52
N ASP A 164 -1.97 -21.87 -4.45
CA ASP A 164 -1.82 -22.10 -5.88
C ASP A 164 -2.44 -20.91 -6.66
N PRO A 165 -1.64 -19.88 -6.99
CA PRO A 165 -2.12 -18.68 -7.67
C PRO A 165 -2.70 -18.94 -9.07
N HIS A 166 -2.25 -19.99 -9.75
CA HIS A 166 -2.69 -20.30 -11.11
C HIS A 166 -4.05 -21.01 -11.13
N ALA A 167 -4.42 -21.69 -10.04
CA ALA A 167 -5.72 -22.35 -9.91
C ALA A 167 -6.75 -21.55 -9.09
N SER A 168 -6.34 -20.44 -8.47
CA SER A 168 -7.17 -19.66 -7.54
C SER A 168 -8.47 -19.16 -8.20
N MET A 169 -8.39 -18.63 -9.42
CA MET A 169 -9.56 -18.15 -10.18
C MET A 169 -10.57 -19.25 -10.49
N PHE A 170 -10.09 -20.45 -10.88
CA PHE A 170 -10.95 -21.60 -11.13
C PHE A 170 -11.62 -22.09 -9.84
N ARG A 171 -10.92 -22.04 -8.70
CA ARG A 171 -11.49 -22.42 -7.41
C ARG A 171 -12.57 -21.45 -6.96
N ILE A 172 -12.36 -20.14 -7.15
CA ILE A 172 -13.40 -19.13 -6.91
C ILE A 172 -14.60 -19.42 -7.81
N SER A 173 -14.39 -19.57 -9.11
CA SER A 173 -15.47 -19.84 -10.06
C SER A 173 -16.31 -21.06 -9.68
N VAL A 174 -15.66 -22.15 -9.25
CA VAL A 174 -16.37 -23.36 -8.79
C VAL A 174 -17.12 -23.14 -7.47
N LYS A 175 -16.56 -22.34 -6.54
CA LYS A 175 -17.19 -22.08 -5.24
C LYS A 175 -18.35 -21.09 -5.34
N THR A 176 -18.21 -20.03 -6.12
CA THR A 176 -19.19 -18.94 -6.21
C THR A 176 -20.20 -19.17 -7.34
N GLY A 177 -19.88 -20.00 -8.33
CA GLY A 177 -20.66 -20.18 -9.55
C GLY A 177 -20.46 -19.07 -10.58
N ILE A 178 -19.60 -18.08 -10.29
CA ILE A 178 -19.31 -16.97 -11.20
C ILE A 178 -18.37 -17.46 -12.30
N PRO A 179 -18.67 -17.26 -13.59
CA PRO A 179 -17.78 -17.64 -14.69
C PRO A 179 -16.40 -16.98 -14.58
N VAL A 180 -15.36 -17.70 -15.02
CA VAL A 180 -13.98 -17.17 -14.98
C VAL A 180 -13.86 -15.90 -15.81
N GLU A 181 -14.57 -15.79 -16.93
CA GLU A 181 -14.56 -14.59 -17.78
C GLU A 181 -15.08 -13.33 -17.05
N GLU A 182 -16.04 -13.50 -16.13
CA GLU A 182 -16.57 -12.41 -15.32
C GLU A 182 -15.62 -12.05 -14.16
N LEU A 183 -14.97 -13.05 -13.55
CA LEU A 183 -13.95 -12.84 -12.52
C LEU A 183 -12.67 -12.19 -13.05
N GLU A 184 -12.40 -12.26 -14.36
CA GLU A 184 -11.33 -11.51 -15.02
C GLU A 184 -11.65 -10.02 -15.17
N ASN A 185 -12.92 -9.63 -15.03
CA ASN A 185 -13.39 -8.24 -15.11
C ASN A 185 -14.09 -7.80 -13.81
N PRO A 186 -13.37 -7.80 -12.67
CA PRO A 186 -13.98 -7.67 -11.35
C PRO A 186 -14.64 -6.32 -11.05
N SER A 187 -14.36 -5.29 -11.84
CA SER A 187 -15.00 -3.97 -11.75
C SER A 187 -16.50 -3.99 -12.05
N ASN A 188 -17.01 -5.04 -12.72
CA ASN A 188 -18.41 -5.16 -13.11
C ASN A 188 -19.23 -6.09 -12.19
N LEU A 189 -18.61 -6.62 -11.12
CA LEU A 189 -19.27 -7.55 -10.21
C LEU A 189 -20.35 -6.85 -9.40
N SER A 190 -21.49 -7.52 -9.21
CA SER A 190 -22.55 -7.00 -8.34
C SER A 190 -22.16 -7.10 -6.87
N GLY A 191 -22.83 -6.36 -5.99
CA GLY A 191 -22.57 -6.45 -4.55
C GLY A 191 -22.80 -7.86 -3.96
N GLU A 192 -23.76 -8.61 -4.52
CA GLU A 192 -24.00 -10.00 -4.14
C GLU A 192 -22.83 -10.90 -4.54
N ASP A 193 -22.30 -10.72 -5.75
CA ASP A 193 -21.13 -11.46 -6.25
C ASP A 193 -19.88 -11.18 -5.41
N VAL A 194 -19.67 -9.91 -5.02
CA VAL A 194 -18.56 -9.51 -4.15
C VAL A 194 -18.63 -10.24 -2.81
N THR A 195 -19.82 -10.36 -2.22
CA THR A 195 -20.01 -11.06 -0.93
C THR A 195 -19.71 -12.55 -1.06
N LEU A 196 -20.12 -13.18 -2.18
CA LEU A 196 -19.81 -14.58 -2.46
C LEU A 196 -18.32 -14.82 -2.66
N ILE A 197 -17.64 -13.90 -3.36
CA ILE A 197 -16.20 -13.95 -3.58
C ILE A 197 -15.45 -13.81 -2.26
N GLU A 198 -15.83 -12.86 -1.41
CA GLU A 198 -15.21 -12.64 -0.11
C GLU A 198 -15.21 -13.90 0.75
N GLN A 199 -16.38 -14.54 0.90
CA GLN A 199 -16.50 -15.80 1.62
C GLN A 199 -15.63 -16.90 0.98
N ALA A 200 -15.61 -16.99 -0.35
CA ALA A 200 -14.82 -17.98 -1.05
C ALA A 200 -13.30 -17.75 -0.92
N VAL A 201 -12.86 -16.49 -0.87
CA VAL A 201 -11.46 -16.11 -0.63
C VAL A 201 -11.05 -16.52 0.79
N CYS A 202 -11.86 -16.18 1.81
CA CYS A 202 -11.64 -16.60 3.18
C CYS A 202 -11.52 -18.13 3.31
N ASP A 203 -12.44 -18.88 2.69
CA ASP A 203 -12.42 -20.34 2.66
C ASP A 203 -11.15 -20.92 2.01
N ILE A 204 -10.68 -20.33 0.91
CA ILE A 204 -9.50 -20.82 0.18
C ILE A 204 -8.21 -20.53 0.96
N LEU A 205 -8.15 -19.38 1.62
CA LEU A 205 -7.00 -18.95 2.41
C LEU A 205 -7.02 -19.55 3.83
N GLY A 206 -8.16 -20.04 4.29
CA GLY A 206 -8.34 -20.60 5.64
C GLY A 206 -8.32 -19.52 6.72
N ILE A 207 -8.85 -18.33 6.42
CA ILE A 207 -8.92 -17.18 7.32
C ILE A 207 -10.40 -16.87 7.62
N ASP A 208 -10.67 -16.31 8.80
CA ASP A 208 -12.05 -16.05 9.25
C ASP A 208 -12.63 -14.76 8.65
N ASN A 209 -11.79 -13.73 8.49
CA ASN A 209 -12.14 -12.47 7.85
C ASN A 209 -10.91 -11.88 7.14
N ILE A 210 -11.11 -11.23 6.00
CA ILE A 210 -10.05 -10.56 5.26
C ILE A 210 -9.72 -9.19 5.84
N ASP A 211 -10.65 -8.57 6.57
CA ASP A 211 -10.47 -7.28 7.26
C ASP A 211 -9.67 -7.39 8.57
N ASP A 212 -9.37 -8.62 9.02
CA ASP A 212 -8.56 -8.89 10.22
C ASP A 212 -7.04 -8.98 9.92
N LEU A 213 -6.61 -8.63 8.69
CA LEU A 213 -5.22 -8.75 8.17
C LEU A 213 -4.66 -7.45 7.61
#